data_AF-A0A1H1DA60-F1
#
_entry.id   AF-A0A1H1DA60-F1
#
_cell.length_a   1.000
_cell.length_b   1.000
_cell.length_c   1.000
_cell.angle_alpha   90.00
_cell.angle_beta   90.00
_cell.angle_gamma   90.00
#
_symmetry.space_group_name_H-M   'P 1'
#
loop_
_entity.id
_entity.type
_entity.pdbx_description
1 polymer ?
#
loop_
_entity_poly.entity_id
_entity_poly.type
_entity_poly.pdbx_seq_one_letter_code
_entity_poly.pdbx_strand_id
1 'polypeptide(L)'
;MTGTVEDVKRRRHRPALIAFVVIAAAAFLALGWWQWGRFESSAGSARNLGYALQWPLFAVAAVWGYRRFVQLEDEAQLQDELAAQEMAADPQARAAETPAPEVSAARAVAAPPRPATKTATKLTAIPEGFLPSRAGAAPSAPEPAPDDPAHDEYNRLLAELAGSEHPEETK
;
A
#
# COMPACT_ATOMS: atom_id res chain seq x y z
N MET A 1 49.57 -2.10 -22.55
CA MET A 1 49.18 -2.87 -21.36
C MET A 1 48.89 -1.91 -20.22
N THR A 2 47.69 -1.34 -20.14
CA THR A 2 47.26 -0.54 -18.98
C THR A 2 45.75 -0.69 -18.86
N GLY A 3 45.32 -1.75 -18.19
CA GLY A 3 43.95 -1.86 -17.71
C GLY A 3 43.83 -1.01 -16.44
N THR A 4 43.25 0.18 -16.58
CA THR A 4 42.61 0.84 -15.44
C THR A 4 41.41 0.00 -15.06
N VAL A 5 41.62 -0.95 -14.15
CA VAL A 5 40.52 -1.53 -13.39
C VAL A 5 40.00 -0.38 -12.55
N GLU A 6 38.97 0.30 -13.05
CA GLU A 6 38.23 1.24 -12.23
C GLU A 6 37.83 0.48 -10.97
N ASP A 7 38.32 0.98 -9.84
CA ASP A 7 37.80 0.65 -8.52
C ASP A 7 36.34 1.07 -8.53
N VAL A 8 35.46 0.19 -9.01
CA VAL A 8 34.02 0.30 -8.82
C VAL A 8 33.82 0.01 -7.35
N LYS A 9 34.15 1.03 -6.55
CA LYS A 9 33.81 1.15 -5.16
C LYS A 9 32.30 1.02 -5.14
N ARG A 10 31.79 -0.19 -4.90
CA ARG A 10 30.37 -0.44 -4.69
C ARG A 10 29.99 0.45 -3.51
N ARG A 11 29.53 1.67 -3.79
CA ARG A 11 29.19 2.61 -2.74
C ARG A 11 28.08 1.92 -1.97
N ARG A 12 28.39 1.46 -0.76
CA ARG A 12 27.41 0.88 0.14
C ARG A 12 26.27 1.89 0.19
N HIS A 13 25.08 1.47 -0.25
CA HIS A 13 23.89 2.32 -0.32
C HIS A 13 23.25 2.52 1.07
N ARG A 14 23.81 1.89 2.11
CA ARG A 14 23.40 1.98 3.52
C ARG A 14 23.20 3.43 4.02
N PRO A 15 24.16 4.37 3.90
CA PRO A 15 23.96 5.74 4.37
C PRO A 15 22.88 6.49 3.59
N ALA A 16 22.72 6.20 2.29
CA ALA A 16 21.66 6.79 1.49
C ALA A 16 20.27 6.29 1.95
N LEU A 17 20.12 5.00 2.23
CA LEU A 17 18.89 4.46 2.80
C LEU A 17 18.61 4.99 4.22
N ILE A 18 19.64 5.15 5.06
CA ILE A 18 19.48 5.77 6.39
C ILE A 18 18.93 7.18 6.24
N ALA A 19 19.56 8.01 5.40
CA ALA A 19 19.12 9.38 5.16
C ALA A 19 17.67 9.41 4.65
N PHE A 20 17.33 8.53 3.70
CA PHE A 20 15.97 8.40 3.18
C PHE A 20 14.96 8.05 4.29
N VAL A 21 15.26 7.07 5.14
CA VAL A 21 14.38 6.66 6.25
C VAL A 21 14.22 7.75 7.30
N VAL A 22 15.30 8.48 7.61
CA VAL A 22 15.24 9.62 8.55
C VAL A 22 14.37 10.74 7.99
N ILE A 23 14.51 11.07 6.70
CA ILE A 23 13.67 12.06 6.03
C ILE A 23 12.20 11.61 6.03
N ALA A 24 11.92 10.36 5.70
CA ALA A 24 10.58 9.81 5.70
C ALA A 24 9.95 9.83 7.11
N ALA A 25 10.70 9.43 8.14
CA ALA A 25 10.25 9.47 9.53
C ALA A 25 9.96 10.91 9.98
N ALA A 26 10.83 11.87 9.65
CA ALA A 26 10.61 13.28 9.94
C ALA A 26 9.35 13.82 9.23
N ALA A 27 9.11 13.42 7.98
CA ALA A 27 7.90 13.80 7.25
C ALA A 27 6.64 13.27 7.92
N PHE A 28 6.61 12.00 8.36
CA PHE A 28 5.48 11.45 9.09
C PHE A 28 5.24 12.19 10.42
N LEU A 29 6.29 12.49 11.18
CA LEU A 29 6.15 13.23 12.43
C LEU A 29 5.66 14.67 12.19
N ALA A 30 6.12 15.34 11.13
CA ALA A 30 5.64 16.66 10.75
C ALA A 30 4.16 16.65 10.36
N LEU A 31 3.71 15.62 9.63
CA LEU A 31 2.30 15.42 9.31
C LEU A 31 1.46 15.15 10.56
N GLY A 32 1.96 14.33 11.49
CA GLY A 32 1.31 14.07 12.77
C GLY A 32 1.17 15.32 13.62
N TRP A 33 2.24 16.12 13.69
CA TRP A 33 2.24 17.41 14.38
C TRP A 33 1.22 18.38 13.77
N TRP A 34 1.15 18.46 12.44
CA TRP A 34 0.15 19.28 11.77
C TRP A 34 -1.28 18.81 12.04
N GLN A 35 -1.52 17.49 12.05
CA GLN A 35 -2.83 16.95 12.36
C GLN A 35 -3.25 17.17 13.81
N TRP A 36 -2.30 17.17 14.75
CA TRP A 36 -2.57 17.53 16.14
C TRP A 36 -3.18 18.92 16.26
N GLY A 37 -2.59 19.93 15.59
CA GLY A 37 -3.15 21.29 15.56
C GLY A 37 -4.53 21.37 14.90
N ARG A 38 -4.84 20.49 13.93
CA ARG A 38 -6.19 20.39 13.35
C ARG A 38 -7.21 19.78 14.31
N PHE A 39 -6.79 18.87 15.17
CA PHE A 39 -7.66 18.31 16.21
C PHE A 39 -7.99 19.33 17.32
N GLU A 40 -7.06 20.23 17.67
CA GLU A 40 -7.30 21.27 18.68
C GLU A 40 -8.24 22.40 18.22
N SER A 41 -8.58 22.44 16.93
CA SER A 41 -9.51 23.42 16.38
C SER A 41 -10.97 23.12 16.81
N SER A 42 -11.85 24.12 16.76
CA SER A 42 -13.27 24.00 17.13
C SER A 42 -14.08 22.96 16.32
N ALA A 43 -13.50 22.42 15.24
CA ALA A 43 -14.04 21.32 14.42
C ALA A 43 -13.27 19.97 14.64
N GLY A 44 -12.57 19.81 15.76
CA GLY A 44 -11.79 18.62 16.09
C GLY A 44 -12.65 17.38 16.34
N SER A 45 -12.43 16.30 15.58
CA SER A 45 -13.09 15.00 15.79
C SER A 45 -12.10 13.94 16.28
N ALA A 46 -12.61 12.91 16.98
CA ALA A 46 -11.81 11.76 17.42
C ALA A 46 -11.13 11.00 16.26
N ARG A 47 -11.68 11.10 15.04
CA ARG A 47 -11.08 10.53 13.82
C ARG A 47 -9.77 11.25 13.44
N ASN A 48 -9.72 12.58 13.57
CA ASN A 48 -8.51 13.36 13.29
C ASN A 48 -7.39 13.03 14.28
N LEU A 49 -7.74 12.79 15.56
CA LEU A 49 -6.80 12.32 16.57
C LEU A 49 -6.23 10.94 16.21
N GLY A 50 -7.07 10.03 15.71
CA GLY A 50 -6.63 8.74 15.18
C GLY A 50 -5.57 8.91 14.10
N TYR A 51 -5.79 9.81 13.14
CA TYR A 51 -4.79 10.12 12.11
C TYR A 51 -3.53 10.76 12.69
N ALA A 52 -3.64 11.68 13.64
CA ALA A 52 -2.49 12.31 14.30
C ALA A 52 -1.59 11.27 14.98
N LEU A 53 -2.18 10.23 15.60
CA LEU A 53 -1.45 9.13 16.24
C LEU A 53 -0.98 8.04 15.26
N GLN A 54 -1.68 7.89 14.13
CA GLN A 54 -1.30 6.96 13.07
C GLN A 54 0.05 7.34 12.43
N TRP A 55 0.32 8.64 12.25
CA TRP A 55 1.56 9.09 11.62
C TRP A 55 2.83 8.73 12.41
N PRO A 56 2.93 8.96 13.75
CA PRO A 56 4.02 8.44 14.57
C PRO A 56 4.21 6.93 14.47
N LEU A 57 3.10 6.16 14.41
CA LEU A 57 3.16 4.71 14.27
C LEU A 57 3.85 4.31 12.96
N PHE A 58 3.56 5.00 11.87
CA PHE A 58 4.24 4.81 10.59
C PHE A 58 5.72 5.22 10.63
N ALA A 59 6.08 6.30 11.35
CA ALA A 59 7.48 6.66 11.55
C ALA A 59 8.27 5.53 12.23
N VAL A 60 7.71 4.94 13.30
CA VAL A 60 8.31 3.79 13.98
C VAL A 60 8.38 2.57 13.05
N ALA A 61 7.32 2.27 12.31
CA ALA A 61 7.29 1.17 11.36
C ALA A 61 8.35 1.32 10.25
N ALA A 62 8.59 2.54 9.74
CA ALA A 62 9.62 2.81 8.74
C ALA A 62 11.04 2.55 9.29
N VAL A 63 11.32 3.02 10.51
CA VAL A 63 12.62 2.77 11.17
C VAL A 63 12.81 1.28 11.47
N TRP A 64 11.75 0.60 11.93
CA TRP A 64 11.79 -0.83 12.19
C TRP A 64 12.00 -1.64 10.90
N GLY A 65 11.28 -1.30 9.83
CA GLY A 65 11.43 -1.93 8.52
C GLY A 65 12.85 -1.78 7.97
N TYR A 66 13.46 -0.60 8.13
CA TYR A 66 14.87 -0.39 7.78
C TYR A 66 15.82 -1.25 8.62
N ARG A 67 15.64 -1.30 9.95
CA ARG A 67 16.45 -2.17 10.82
C ARG A 67 16.34 -3.63 10.41
N ARG A 68 15.13 -4.10 10.11
CA ARG A 68 14.89 -5.48 9.69
C ARG A 68 15.51 -5.78 8.34
N PHE A 69 15.41 -4.85 7.39
CA PHE A 69 16.07 -4.95 6.09
C PHE A 69 17.60 -5.05 6.24
N VAL A 70 18.22 -4.21 7.06
CA VAL A 70 19.68 -4.27 7.30
C VAL A 70 20.09 -5.60 7.92
N GLN A 71 19.32 -6.11 8.87
CA GLN A 71 19.58 -7.42 9.48
C GLN A 71 19.54 -8.56 8.44
N LEU A 72 18.59 -8.51 7.50
CA LEU A 72 18.49 -9.52 6.43
C LEU A 72 19.65 -9.44 5.45
N GLU A 73 20.07 -8.24 5.06
CA GLU A 73 21.23 -8.05 4.19
C GLU A 73 22.55 -8.45 4.89
N ASP A 74 22.70 -8.16 6.19
CA ASP A 74 23.87 -8.58 6.97
C ASP A 74 23.96 -10.11 7.04
N GLU A 75 22.85 -10.82 7.31
CA GLU A 75 22.80 -12.28 7.32
C GLU A 75 23.15 -12.88 5.94
N ALA A 76 22.59 -12.32 4.86
CA ALA A 76 22.87 -12.78 3.50
C ALA A 76 24.36 -12.60 3.11
N GLN A 77 24.97 -11.47 3.49
CA GLN A 77 26.40 -11.24 3.24
C GLN A 77 27.29 -12.23 4.01
N LEU A 78 26.93 -12.55 5.25
CA LEU A 78 27.65 -13.55 6.03
C LEU A 78 27.53 -14.94 5.41
N GLN A 79 26.36 -15.30 4.88
CA GLN A 79 26.16 -16.57 4.16
C GLN A 79 27.03 -16.64 2.89
N ASP A 80 27.09 -15.56 2.10
CA ASP A 80 27.97 -15.50 0.93
C ASP A 80 29.45 -15.63 1.32
N GLU A 81 29.87 -14.98 2.41
CA GLU A 81 31.25 -15.08 2.92
C GLU A 81 31.56 -16.48 3.46
N LEU A 82 30.63 -17.11 4.19
CA LEU A 82 30.79 -18.48 4.69
C LEU A 82 30.81 -19.49 3.53
N ALA A 83 29.92 -19.36 2.55
CA ALA A 83 29.93 -20.19 1.35
C ALA A 83 31.24 -20.02 0.56
N ALA A 84 31.73 -18.79 0.42
CA ALA A 84 33.02 -18.53 -0.21
C ALA A 84 34.20 -19.13 0.58
N GLN A 85 34.16 -19.11 1.91
CA GLN A 85 35.16 -19.75 2.77
C GLN A 85 35.10 -21.27 2.69
N GLU A 86 33.91 -21.86 2.64
CA GLU A 86 33.70 -23.30 2.47
C GLU A 86 34.22 -23.76 1.10
N MET A 87 33.92 -23.01 0.04
CA MET A 87 34.48 -23.22 -1.31
C MET A 87 36.01 -23.06 -1.38
N ALA A 88 36.60 -22.25 -0.50
CA ALA A 88 38.06 -22.06 -0.43
C ALA A 88 38.75 -23.13 0.43
N ALA A 89 38.07 -23.64 1.46
CA ALA A 89 38.57 -24.67 2.37
C ALA A 89 38.50 -26.07 1.76
N ASP A 90 37.49 -26.36 0.93
CA ASP A 90 37.34 -27.63 0.23
C ASP A 90 37.24 -27.43 -1.30
N PRO A 91 38.37 -27.54 -2.03
CA PRO A 91 38.38 -27.46 -3.50
C PRO A 91 37.62 -28.62 -4.17
N GLN A 92 37.37 -29.72 -3.45
CA GLN A 92 36.76 -30.96 -3.95
C GLN A 92 35.22 -30.93 -3.94
N ALA A 93 34.60 -30.11 -3.09
CA ALA A 93 33.15 -29.83 -3.14
C ALA A 93 32.69 -29.24 -4.49
N ARG A 94 33.58 -28.53 -5.20
CA ARG A 94 33.34 -27.97 -6.54
C ARG A 94 33.06 -29.06 -7.61
N ALA A 95 33.53 -30.29 -7.43
CA ALA A 95 33.28 -31.39 -8.37
C ALA A 95 31.89 -32.03 -8.21
N ALA A 96 31.25 -31.87 -7.03
CA ALA A 96 29.92 -32.43 -6.76
C ALA A 96 28.79 -31.47 -7.17
N GLU A 97 29.07 -30.17 -7.27
CA GLU A 97 28.08 -29.13 -7.55
C GLU A 97 28.16 -28.62 -9.01
N THR A 98 28.27 -29.54 -9.96
CA THR A 98 27.79 -29.30 -11.32
C THR A 98 26.35 -29.78 -11.36
N PRO A 99 25.33 -28.91 -11.45
CA PRO A 99 24.00 -29.38 -11.81
C PRO A 99 24.10 -29.82 -13.28
N ALA A 100 24.26 -31.12 -13.49
CA ALA A 100 24.15 -31.73 -14.80
C ALA A 100 22.77 -31.35 -15.40
N PRO A 101 22.70 -30.95 -16.68
CA PRO A 101 21.44 -30.64 -17.32
C PRO A 101 20.76 -31.96 -17.69
N GLU A 102 19.94 -32.53 -16.80
CA GLU A 102 19.10 -33.66 -17.17
C GLU A 102 17.81 -33.19 -17.87
N VAL A 103 17.95 -33.13 -19.20
CA VAL A 103 16.98 -33.56 -20.21
C VAL A 103 15.62 -32.85 -20.24
N SER A 104 15.57 -31.81 -21.07
CA SER A 104 14.37 -31.50 -21.86
C SER A 104 14.08 -32.68 -22.81
N ALA A 105 12.97 -33.38 -22.60
CA ALA A 105 12.31 -34.17 -23.62
C ALA A 105 10.80 -34.22 -23.36
N ALA A 106 10.11 -33.29 -24.02
CA ALA A 106 8.67 -33.30 -24.19
C ALA A 106 8.19 -34.59 -24.88
N ARG A 107 7.06 -35.16 -24.42
CA ARG A 107 6.13 -35.86 -25.31
C ARG A 107 4.69 -35.77 -24.79
N ALA A 108 3.86 -35.22 -25.67
CA ALA A 108 2.45 -34.94 -25.54
C ALA A 108 1.57 -36.18 -25.31
N VAL A 109 0.52 -36.03 -24.49
CA VAL A 109 -0.73 -36.79 -24.60
C VAL A 109 -1.93 -35.87 -24.31
N ALA A 110 -2.71 -35.62 -25.38
CA ALA A 110 -4.16 -35.47 -25.47
C ALA A 110 -4.93 -34.51 -24.54
N ALA A 111 -5.50 -33.46 -25.16
CA ALA A 111 -6.72 -32.78 -24.70
C ALA A 111 -7.97 -33.68 -24.87
N PRO A 112 -9.01 -33.51 -24.03
CA PRO A 112 -10.35 -33.18 -24.56
C PRO A 112 -11.17 -32.24 -23.62
N PRO A 113 -12.47 -32.01 -23.88
CA PRO A 113 -13.00 -30.85 -24.58
C PRO A 113 -13.49 -29.72 -23.65
N ARG A 114 -13.51 -28.51 -24.21
CA ARG A 114 -14.28 -27.36 -23.70
C ARG A 114 -15.78 -27.67 -23.63
N PRO A 115 -16.48 -27.32 -22.55
CA PRO A 115 -17.82 -26.80 -22.66
C PRO A 115 -17.73 -25.29 -22.87
N ALA A 116 -18.03 -24.86 -24.09
CA ALA A 116 -18.48 -23.50 -24.31
C ALA A 116 -19.91 -23.39 -23.77
N THR A 117 -20.16 -22.49 -22.83
CA THR A 117 -21.49 -21.90 -22.68
C THR A 117 -21.37 -20.42 -22.36
N LYS A 118 -21.87 -19.64 -23.30
CA LYS A 118 -22.06 -18.20 -23.27
C LYS A 118 -23.17 -17.88 -22.27
N THR A 119 -22.94 -16.97 -21.33
CA THR A 119 -23.94 -15.98 -20.82
C THR A 119 -23.21 -15.03 -19.87
N ALA A 120 -22.81 -13.86 -20.35
CA ALA A 120 -23.60 -12.63 -20.31
C ALA A 120 -23.38 -11.83 -19.03
N THR A 121 -22.51 -10.82 -19.14
CA THR A 121 -22.86 -9.41 -18.87
C THR A 121 -23.81 -9.13 -17.70
N LYS A 122 -23.53 -9.67 -16.50
CA LYS A 122 -24.31 -9.34 -15.29
C LYS A 122 -23.47 -9.32 -14.01
N LEU A 123 -22.29 -8.68 -14.08
CA LEU A 123 -21.44 -8.41 -12.91
C LEU A 123 -21.26 -6.90 -12.66
N THR A 124 -22.13 -6.09 -13.25
CA THR A 124 -22.27 -4.64 -12.99
C THR A 124 -23.70 -4.30 -12.54
N ALA A 125 -24.47 -5.29 -12.08
CA ALA A 125 -25.74 -5.08 -11.40
C ALA A 125 -25.57 -5.57 -9.97
N ILE A 126 -25.78 -4.69 -9.00
CA ILE A 126 -25.88 -5.08 -7.59
C ILE A 126 -27.07 -6.04 -7.50
N PRO A 127 -26.88 -7.29 -7.04
CA PRO A 127 -28.00 -8.21 -6.87
C PRO A 127 -28.97 -7.61 -5.84
N GLU A 128 -30.26 -7.58 -6.14
CA GLU A 128 -31.33 -7.04 -5.27
C GLU A 128 -31.38 -7.70 -3.86
N GLY A 129 -30.66 -8.81 -3.66
CA GLY A 129 -30.48 -9.47 -2.36
C GLY A 129 -29.19 -9.13 -1.61
N PHE A 130 -28.32 -8.27 -2.16
CA PHE A 130 -27.12 -7.74 -1.49
C PHE A 130 -27.34 -6.35 -0.89
N LEU A 131 -28.39 -5.66 -1.31
CA LEU A 131 -28.88 -4.50 -0.59
C LEU A 131 -29.72 -5.02 0.59
N PRO A 132 -29.59 -4.45 1.79
CA PRO A 132 -30.58 -4.73 2.83
C PRO A 132 -31.97 -4.51 2.22
N SER A 133 -32.91 -5.46 2.38
CA SER A 133 -34.31 -5.19 2.07
C SER A 133 -34.63 -3.86 2.69
N ARG A 134 -35.13 -2.89 1.91
CA ARG A 134 -35.61 -1.62 2.45
C ARG A 134 -36.69 -2.01 3.45
N ALA A 135 -36.30 -2.18 4.71
CA ALA A 135 -37.21 -2.39 5.82
C ALA A 135 -38.24 -1.29 5.64
N GLY A 136 -39.48 -1.72 5.39
CA GLY A 136 -40.51 -0.88 4.77
C GLY A 136 -40.48 0.50 5.38
N ALA A 137 -40.11 1.51 4.59
CA ALA A 137 -39.98 2.90 4.99
C ALA A 137 -39.63 3.06 6.48
N ALA A 138 -38.50 2.50 6.94
CA ALA A 138 -37.84 3.12 8.07
C ALA A 138 -37.61 4.58 7.66
N PRO A 139 -38.06 5.58 8.43
CA PRO A 139 -37.84 6.96 8.05
C PRO A 139 -36.34 7.11 7.92
N SER A 140 -35.87 7.26 6.68
CA SER A 140 -34.62 7.92 6.38
C SER A 140 -34.82 9.39 6.74
N ALA A 141 -35.02 9.65 8.03
CA ALA A 141 -34.42 10.84 8.58
C ALA A 141 -32.93 10.66 8.27
N PRO A 142 -32.27 11.63 7.63
CA PRO A 142 -30.81 11.62 7.59
C PRO A 142 -30.37 11.39 9.03
N GLU A 143 -29.56 10.36 9.27
CA GLU A 143 -28.81 10.31 10.51
C GLU A 143 -28.11 11.67 10.57
N PRO A 144 -28.42 12.54 11.55
CA PRO A 144 -27.90 13.89 11.54
C PRO A 144 -26.39 13.74 11.45
N ALA A 145 -25.83 14.24 10.34
CA ALA A 145 -24.39 14.36 10.22
C ALA A 145 -23.94 15.03 11.52
N PRO A 146 -22.84 14.57 12.15
CA PRO A 146 -22.36 15.18 13.39
C PRO A 146 -22.30 16.69 13.17
N ASP A 147 -22.88 17.50 14.08
CA ASP A 147 -23.09 18.96 13.98
C ASP A 147 -21.81 19.67 13.50
N ASP A 148 -21.58 19.65 12.20
CA ASP A 148 -20.45 20.24 11.51
C ASP A 148 -20.99 21.52 10.89
N PRO A 149 -20.60 22.70 11.42
CA PRO A 149 -21.11 23.97 10.91
C PRO A 149 -20.86 24.14 9.40
N ALA A 150 -19.82 23.50 8.86
CA ALA A 150 -19.56 23.52 7.41
C ALA A 150 -20.59 22.70 6.61
N HIS A 151 -21.12 21.63 7.20
CA HIS A 151 -22.13 20.78 6.57
C HIS A 151 -23.50 21.48 6.55
N ASP A 152 -23.82 22.24 7.59
CA ASP A 152 -25.02 23.07 7.67
C ASP A 152 -24.99 24.21 6.63
N GLU A 153 -23.84 24.88 6.47
CA GLU A 153 -23.65 25.89 5.43
C GLU A 153 -23.81 25.30 4.03
N TYR A 154 -23.22 24.13 3.79
CA TYR A 154 -23.35 23.44 2.49
C TYR A 154 -24.79 23.05 2.17
N ASN A 155 -25.51 22.46 3.13
CA ASN A 155 -26.91 22.08 2.96
C ASN A 155 -27.81 23.31 2.75
N ARG A 156 -27.51 24.43 3.41
CA ARG A 156 -28.17 25.71 3.18
C ARG A 156 -27.94 26.25 1.77
N LEU A 157 -26.71 26.21 1.27
CA LEU A 157 -26.36 26.64 -0.09
C LEU A 157 -27.03 25.75 -1.16
N LEU A 158 -27.09 24.44 -0.93
CA LEU A 158 -27.84 23.53 -1.80
C LEU A 158 -29.34 23.84 -1.80
N ALA A 159 -29.92 24.13 -0.63
CA ALA A 159 -31.32 24.49 -0.52
C ALA A 159 -31.62 25.84 -1.20
N GLU A 160 -30.71 26.80 -1.10
CA GLU A 160 -30.78 28.09 -1.80
C GLU A 160 -30.72 27.90 -3.32
N LEU A 161 -29.81 27.06 -3.82
CA LEU A 161 -29.69 26.76 -5.24
C LEU A 161 -30.94 26.03 -5.76
N ALA A 162 -31.41 25.01 -5.05
CA ALA A 162 -32.63 24.26 -5.39
C ALA A 162 -33.88 25.14 -5.38
N GLY A 163 -33.95 26.12 -4.47
CA GLY A 163 -35.02 27.13 -4.46
C GLY A 163 -34.96 28.11 -5.63
N SER A 164 -33.75 28.36 -6.16
CA SER A 164 -33.52 29.27 -7.29
C SER A 164 -33.65 28.60 -8.68
N GLU A 165 -33.67 27.27 -8.75
CA GLU A 165 -33.79 26.49 -10.01
C GLU A 165 -35.23 26.28 -10.50
N HIS A 166 -36.24 26.79 -9.80
CA HIS A 166 -37.62 26.81 -10.31
C HIS A 166 -37.86 28.06 -11.18
N PRO A 167 -37.81 27.98 -12.53
CA PRO A 167 -38.32 29.05 -13.37
C PRO A 167 -39.84 29.11 -13.18
N GLU A 168 -40.32 30.30 -12.80
CA GLU A 168 -41.72 30.70 -12.85
C GLU A 168 -42.33 30.35 -14.22
N GLU A 169 -43.01 29.20 -14.33
CA GLU A 169 -43.92 28.89 -15.43
C GLU A 169 -45.08 29.88 -15.36
N THR A 170 -44.90 31.00 -16.07
CA THR A 170 -45.92 32.02 -16.23
C THR A 170 -47.02 31.46 -17.13
N LYS A 171 -48.22 31.23 -16.55
CA LYS A 171 -49.44 30.87 -17.27
C LYS A 171 -50.12 32.11 -17.87
#